data_AF-A0A382KLL0-F1
#
_entry.id   AF-A0A382KLL0-F1
#
_cell.length_a   1.000
_cell.length_b   1.000
_cell.length_c   1.000
_cell.angle_alpha   90.00
_cell.angle_beta   90.00
_cell.angle_gamma   90.00
#
_symmetry.space_group_name_H-M   'P 1'
#
loop_
_entity.id
_entity.type
_entity.pdbx_description
1 polymer ?
#
loop_
_entity_poly.entity_id
_entity_poly.type
_entity_poly.pdbx_seq_one_letter_code
_entity_poly.pdbx_strand_id
1 'polypeptide(L)'
;MTPVGQAAEPDFKIHSGKNDRLPGLKSALPKHVQVFGLYIQATDRVPDAKLLHAADITADFLDNDRDGKPDNPKVNDKLWNERSAIVMGYDERELERLHDRYGEMFDDYALQGLYATETLPNAGPHNPKSPEFDASIEEILHIITSVGYAGVYPKVFGEHHGSELANAMDIARGGYFRTVPRRYP
;
A
#
# COMPACT_ATOMS: atom_id res chain seq x y z
N MET A 1 28.50 4.90 3.70
CA MET A 1 27.79 3.89 2.90
C MET A 1 26.61 4.58 2.26
N THR A 2 26.57 4.67 0.94
CA THR A 2 25.40 5.15 0.20
C THR A 2 24.28 4.10 0.38
N PRO A 3 23.08 4.45 0.86
CA PRO A 3 21.99 3.49 0.98
C PRO A 3 21.65 2.96 -0.42
N VAL A 4 21.89 1.67 -0.63
CA VAL A 4 21.52 0.96 -1.86
C VAL A 4 20.01 0.73 -1.79
N GLY A 5 19.23 1.66 -2.35
CA GLY A 5 17.76 1.55 -2.41
C GLY A 5 17.01 2.80 -2.86
N GLN A 6 17.63 3.98 -2.84
CA GLN A 6 16.97 5.22 -3.24
C GLN A 6 17.11 5.43 -4.76
N ALA A 7 16.11 5.00 -5.53
CA ALA A 7 15.87 5.67 -6.80
C ALA A 7 15.63 7.15 -6.48
N ALA A 8 16.38 8.06 -7.10
CA ALA A 8 16.30 9.49 -6.85
C ALA A 8 15.01 10.11 -7.38
N GLU A 9 14.28 9.38 -8.23
CA GLU A 9 12.98 9.72 -8.80
C GLU A 9 12.19 8.40 -8.99
N PRO A 10 10.85 8.41 -8.89
CA PRO A 10 10.04 7.22 -9.12
C PRO A 10 10.10 6.76 -10.59
N ASP A 11 10.41 5.47 -10.81
CA ASP A 11 10.39 4.85 -12.13
C ASP A 11 9.00 4.25 -12.40
N PHE A 12 8.16 4.99 -13.14
CA PHE A 12 6.83 4.53 -13.56
C PHE A 12 6.86 3.45 -14.67
N LYS A 13 7.99 2.78 -14.86
CA LYS A 13 8.10 1.70 -15.82
C LYS A 13 7.63 0.39 -15.20
N ILE A 14 6.73 -0.30 -15.92
CA ILE A 14 6.40 -1.68 -15.60
C ILE A 14 7.57 -2.57 -15.99
N HIS A 15 8.11 -3.25 -14.99
CA HIS A 15 9.12 -4.28 -15.16
C HIS A 15 8.45 -5.66 -15.13
N SER A 16 8.93 -6.55 -16.00
CA SER A 16 8.55 -7.94 -16.03
C SER A 16 9.76 -8.82 -15.73
N GLY A 17 9.54 -9.95 -15.06
CA GLY A 17 10.61 -10.91 -14.80
C GLY A 17 11.15 -10.88 -13.38
N LYS A 18 12.49 -10.81 -13.21
CA LYS A 18 13.15 -11.07 -11.91
C LYS A 18 12.86 -9.92 -10.93
N ASN A 19 12.06 -10.19 -9.91
CA ASN A 19 11.92 -9.31 -8.75
C ASN A 19 12.78 -9.86 -7.61
N ASP A 20 13.96 -9.26 -7.39
CA ASP A 20 14.91 -9.74 -6.39
C ASP A 20 14.46 -9.50 -4.94
N ARG A 21 13.42 -8.69 -4.75
CA ARG A 21 12.85 -8.40 -3.43
C ARG A 21 11.75 -9.38 -3.06
N LEU A 22 10.98 -9.85 -4.04
CA LEU A 22 9.90 -10.83 -3.90
C LEU A 22 10.11 -12.01 -4.88
N PRO A 23 11.28 -12.69 -4.84
CA PRO A 23 11.66 -13.67 -5.87
C PRO A 23 10.74 -14.88 -5.90
N GLY A 24 10.19 -15.24 -4.74
CA GLY A 24 9.25 -16.34 -4.59
C GLY A 24 7.90 -16.10 -5.25
N LEU A 25 7.50 -14.83 -5.47
CA LEU A 25 6.19 -14.49 -6.00
C LEU A 25 6.19 -14.19 -7.49
N LYS A 26 7.36 -14.18 -8.15
CA LYS A 26 7.48 -13.86 -9.58
C LYS A 26 6.52 -14.65 -10.48
N SER A 27 6.33 -15.95 -10.22
CA SER A 27 5.44 -16.78 -11.04
C SER A 27 3.97 -16.42 -10.87
N ALA A 28 3.59 -15.81 -9.74
CA ALA A 28 2.23 -15.43 -9.41
C ALA A 28 1.96 -13.95 -9.72
N LEU A 29 2.99 -13.11 -9.60
CA LEU A 29 2.98 -11.66 -9.76
C LEU A 29 4.06 -11.23 -10.78
N PRO A 30 3.85 -11.48 -12.09
CA PRO A 30 4.86 -11.29 -13.12
C PRO A 30 5.18 -9.83 -13.43
N LYS A 31 4.30 -8.89 -13.05
CA LYS A 31 4.43 -7.45 -13.33
C LYS A 31 4.71 -6.70 -12.04
N HIS A 32 5.61 -5.73 -12.11
CA HIS A 32 5.88 -4.86 -10.96
C HIS A 32 6.34 -3.46 -11.36
N VAL A 33 6.10 -2.53 -10.45
CA VAL A 33 6.62 -1.16 -10.44
C VAL A 33 7.21 -0.89 -9.06
N GLN A 34 8.30 -0.13 -8.99
CA GLN A 34 8.87 0.33 -7.72
C GLN A 34 8.70 1.84 -7.63
N VAL A 35 8.01 2.29 -6.59
CA VAL A 35 7.85 3.71 -6.27
C VAL A 35 8.54 3.95 -4.93
N PHE A 36 9.73 4.54 -5.01
CA PHE A 36 10.63 4.71 -3.85
C PHE A 36 10.83 3.40 -3.08
N GLY A 37 10.47 3.36 -1.79
CA GLY A 37 10.57 2.21 -0.90
C GLY A 37 9.42 1.20 -1.00
N LEU A 38 8.37 1.47 -1.80
CA LEU A 38 7.19 0.61 -1.93
C LEU A 38 7.15 -0.09 -3.30
N TYR A 39 6.91 -1.40 -3.30
CA TYR A 39 6.64 -2.16 -4.52
C TYR A 39 5.14 -2.24 -4.81
N ILE A 40 4.80 -2.30 -6.08
CA ILE A 40 3.45 -2.65 -6.54
C ILE A 40 3.62 -3.81 -7.50
N GLN A 41 2.96 -4.93 -7.22
CA GLN A 41 3.10 -6.17 -7.96
C GLN A 41 1.74 -6.68 -8.37
N ALA A 42 1.64 -7.27 -9.55
CA ALA A 42 0.35 -7.59 -10.13
C ALA A 42 0.35 -8.93 -10.85
N THR A 43 -0.79 -9.60 -10.81
CA THR A 43 -1.07 -10.72 -11.72
C THR A 43 -1.19 -10.22 -13.16
N ASP A 44 -1.05 -11.12 -14.14
CA ASP A 44 -1.20 -10.77 -15.56
C ASP A 44 -2.57 -10.20 -15.92
N ARG A 45 -3.61 -10.51 -15.12
CA ARG A 45 -4.99 -10.09 -15.37
C ARG A 45 -5.25 -8.62 -15.01
N VAL A 46 -4.40 -8.01 -14.18
CA VAL A 46 -4.51 -6.59 -13.84
C VAL A 46 -4.14 -5.77 -15.07
N PRO A 47 -4.96 -4.84 -15.57
CA PRO A 47 -4.56 -3.99 -16.70
C PRO A 47 -3.38 -3.08 -16.34
N ASP A 48 -2.44 -2.89 -17.26
CA ASP A 48 -1.23 -2.06 -17.04
C ASP A 48 -1.58 -0.63 -16.63
N ALA A 49 -2.64 -0.04 -17.21
CA ALA A 49 -3.11 1.28 -16.82
C ALA A 49 -3.56 1.37 -15.35
N LYS A 50 -4.11 0.28 -14.78
CA LYS A 50 -4.51 0.25 -13.36
C LYS A 50 -3.30 0.06 -12.44
N LEU A 51 -2.31 -0.74 -12.87
CA LEU A 51 -1.03 -0.85 -12.17
C LEU A 51 -0.29 0.50 -12.13
N LEU A 52 -0.24 1.22 -13.25
CA LEU A 52 0.36 2.55 -13.31
C LEU A 52 -0.42 3.59 -12.51
N HIS A 53 -1.75 3.50 -12.48
CA HIS A 53 -2.57 4.35 -11.63
C HIS A 53 -2.24 4.17 -10.14
N ALA A 54 -2.13 2.92 -9.68
CA ALA A 54 -1.69 2.64 -8.31
C ALA A 54 -0.27 3.18 -8.04
N ALA A 55 0.63 3.14 -9.02
CA ALA A 55 1.96 3.74 -8.91
C ALA A 55 1.90 5.26 -8.75
N ASP A 56 1.04 5.93 -9.51
CA ASP A 56 0.82 7.39 -9.45
C ASP A 56 0.32 7.82 -8.06
N ILE A 57 -0.71 7.13 -7.55
CA ILE A 57 -1.24 7.36 -6.19
C ILE A 57 -0.16 7.12 -5.12
N THR A 58 0.69 6.11 -5.29
CA THR A 58 1.80 5.85 -4.37
C THR A 58 2.81 6.99 -4.36
N ALA A 59 3.14 7.55 -5.53
CA ALA A 59 4.05 8.67 -5.64
C ALA A 59 3.46 9.92 -4.97
N ASP A 60 2.19 10.23 -5.25
CA ASP A 60 1.49 11.37 -4.64
C ASP A 60 1.42 11.28 -3.10
N PHE A 61 1.32 10.08 -2.53
CA PHE A 61 1.34 9.91 -1.07
C PHE A 61 2.73 10.02 -0.44
N LEU A 62 3.79 9.61 -1.16
CA LEU A 62 5.15 9.60 -0.62
C LEU A 62 5.92 10.89 -0.90
N ASP A 63 5.59 11.59 -1.98
CA ASP A 63 6.18 12.83 -2.48
C ASP A 63 5.04 13.79 -2.88
N ASN A 64 4.41 14.38 -1.87
CA ASN A 64 3.22 15.22 -2.04
C ASN A 64 3.58 16.59 -2.62
N ASP A 65 4.79 17.10 -2.39
CA ASP A 65 5.26 18.34 -2.99
C ASP A 65 5.85 18.16 -4.40
N ARG A 66 6.03 16.90 -4.84
CA ARG A 66 6.47 16.48 -6.17
C ARG A 66 7.86 16.99 -6.52
N ASP A 67 8.75 17.07 -5.53
CA ASP A 67 10.15 17.46 -5.71
C ASP A 67 11.05 16.31 -6.18
N GLY A 68 10.46 15.11 -6.33
CA GLY A 68 11.12 13.87 -6.73
C GLY A 68 11.66 13.07 -5.56
N LYS A 69 11.48 13.49 -4.30
CA LYS A 69 11.98 12.79 -3.11
C LYS A 69 10.86 12.46 -2.14
N PRO A 70 10.98 11.37 -1.37
CA PRO A 70 10.03 11.11 -0.30
C PRO A 70 10.05 12.22 0.76
N ASP A 71 8.87 12.78 1.07
CA ASP A 71 8.67 13.81 2.09
C ASP A 71 9.12 13.34 3.48
N ASN A 72 8.98 12.03 3.74
CA ASN A 72 9.40 11.40 4.98
C ASN A 72 10.38 10.24 4.69
N PRO A 73 11.70 10.54 4.59
CA PRO A 73 12.70 9.53 4.26
C PRO A 73 12.72 8.33 5.23
N LYS A 74 12.40 8.54 6.51
CA LYS A 74 12.34 7.45 7.49
C LYS A 74 11.18 6.49 7.24
N VAL A 75 10.02 7.02 6.86
CA VAL A 75 8.85 6.21 6.48
C VAL A 75 9.14 5.44 5.21
N ASN A 76 9.75 6.09 4.22
CA ASN A 76 10.21 5.43 3.00
C ASN A 76 11.19 4.27 3.29
N ASP A 77 12.20 4.52 4.11
CA ASP A 77 13.19 3.50 4.49
C ASP A 77 12.54 2.35 5.28
N LYS A 78 11.52 2.63 6.09
CA LYS A 78 10.75 1.59 6.80
C LYS A 78 10.01 0.68 5.82
N LEU A 79 9.30 1.23 4.84
CA LEU A 79 8.62 0.45 3.80
C LEU A 79 9.61 -0.45 3.03
N TRP A 80 10.77 0.10 2.68
CA TRP A 80 11.82 -0.65 2.02
C TRP A 80 12.36 -1.82 2.86
N ASN A 81 12.61 -1.58 4.15
CA ASN A 81 13.20 -2.57 5.05
C ASN A 81 12.23 -3.70 5.39
N GLU A 82 10.93 -3.39 5.49
CA GLU A 82 9.85 -4.37 5.72
C GLU A 82 9.41 -5.08 4.43
N ARG A 83 10.09 -4.80 3.30
CA ARG A 83 9.79 -5.36 1.98
C ARG A 83 8.31 -5.15 1.60
N SER A 84 7.80 -3.96 1.90
CA SER A 84 6.40 -3.63 1.71
C SER A 84 5.99 -3.71 0.24
N ALA A 85 4.80 -4.25 -0.03
CA ALA A 85 4.25 -4.26 -1.37
C ALA A 85 2.72 -4.20 -1.40
N ILE A 86 2.20 -3.47 -2.39
CA ILE A 86 0.83 -3.66 -2.88
C ILE A 86 0.82 -4.90 -3.78
N VAL A 87 -0.12 -5.81 -3.53
CA VAL A 87 -0.37 -6.99 -4.36
C VAL A 87 -1.70 -6.83 -5.07
N MET A 88 -1.64 -6.67 -6.38
CA MET A 88 -2.81 -6.47 -7.24
C MET A 88 -3.26 -7.78 -7.90
N GLY A 89 -4.54 -8.09 -7.76
CA GLY A 89 -5.24 -9.13 -8.52
C GLY A 89 -6.39 -8.53 -9.31
N TYR A 90 -7.03 -9.30 -10.19
CA TYR A 90 -8.19 -8.77 -10.92
C TYR A 90 -9.36 -8.45 -9.98
N ASP A 91 -9.69 -9.39 -9.10
CA ASP A 91 -10.78 -9.34 -8.12
C ASP A 91 -10.36 -10.02 -6.79
N GLU A 92 -11.20 -9.89 -5.77
CA GLU A 92 -11.03 -10.54 -4.44
C GLU A 92 -10.77 -12.05 -4.58
N ARG A 93 -11.57 -12.73 -5.39
CA ARG A 93 -11.48 -14.18 -5.60
C ARG A 93 -10.14 -14.61 -6.19
N GLU A 94 -9.49 -13.78 -7.00
CA GLU A 94 -8.14 -14.06 -7.49
C GLU A 94 -7.09 -13.92 -6.39
N LEU A 95 -7.16 -12.86 -5.58
CA LEU A 95 -6.20 -12.66 -4.48
C LEU A 95 -6.37 -13.68 -3.36
N GLU A 96 -7.60 -14.09 -3.03
CA GLU A 96 -7.84 -15.19 -2.08
C GLU A 96 -7.16 -16.49 -2.53
N ARG A 97 -7.32 -16.87 -3.80
CA ARG A 97 -6.67 -18.07 -4.35
C ARG A 97 -5.16 -17.96 -4.40
N LEU A 98 -4.64 -16.75 -4.63
CA LEU A 98 -3.22 -16.46 -4.61
C LEU A 98 -2.69 -16.68 -3.18
N HIS A 99 -3.40 -16.17 -2.17
CA HIS A 99 -3.09 -16.37 -0.76
C HIS A 99 -3.19 -17.84 -0.35
N ASP A 100 -4.24 -18.57 -0.73
CA ASP A 100 -4.36 -20.00 -0.45
C ASP A 100 -3.18 -20.83 -1.00
N ARG A 101 -2.61 -20.40 -2.12
CA ARG A 101 -1.52 -21.12 -2.80
C ARG A 101 -0.13 -20.70 -2.32
N TYR A 102 0.05 -19.44 -1.96
CA TYR A 102 1.36 -18.84 -1.69
C TYR A 102 1.47 -18.20 -0.30
N GLY A 103 0.49 -18.42 0.59
CA GLY A 103 0.37 -17.72 1.88
C GLY A 103 1.61 -17.82 2.77
N GLU A 104 2.22 -19.00 2.89
CA GLU A 104 3.48 -19.15 3.64
C GLU A 104 4.62 -18.28 3.10
N MET A 105 4.60 -17.99 1.80
CA MET A 105 5.58 -17.10 1.17
C MET A 105 5.27 -15.63 1.42
N PHE A 106 4.06 -15.28 1.85
CA PHE A 106 3.67 -13.89 2.15
C PHE A 106 4.11 -13.45 3.55
N ASP A 107 4.32 -14.40 4.48
CA ASP A 107 4.68 -14.12 5.87
C ASP A 107 6.01 -13.35 6.04
N ASP A 108 6.89 -13.42 5.04
CA ASP A 108 8.17 -12.70 5.00
C ASP A 108 8.04 -11.22 4.56
N TYR A 109 6.82 -10.74 4.29
CA TYR A 109 6.54 -9.46 3.66
C TYR A 109 5.39 -8.70 4.34
N ALA A 110 5.47 -7.38 4.31
CA ALA A 110 4.33 -6.52 4.63
C ALA A 110 3.50 -6.27 3.37
N LEU A 111 2.33 -6.92 3.24
CA LEU A 111 1.52 -6.88 2.02
C LEU A 111 0.16 -6.21 2.25
N GLN A 112 -0.30 -5.50 1.23
CA GLN A 112 -1.67 -4.99 1.15
C GLN A 112 -2.30 -5.36 -0.20
N GLY A 113 -3.53 -5.88 -0.17
CA GLY A 113 -4.27 -6.28 -1.38
C GLY A 113 -4.93 -5.08 -2.06
N LEU A 114 -5.02 -5.11 -3.38
CA LEU A 114 -5.79 -4.13 -4.15
C LEU A 114 -6.39 -4.80 -5.39
N TYR A 115 -7.70 -4.64 -5.63
CA TYR A 115 -8.32 -5.28 -6.80
C TYR A 115 -8.35 -4.35 -8.02
N ALA A 116 -8.10 -4.92 -9.19
CA ALA A 116 -8.25 -4.21 -10.44
C ALA A 116 -9.70 -3.77 -10.66
N THR A 117 -10.70 -4.51 -10.17
CA THR A 117 -12.12 -4.12 -10.30
C THR A 117 -12.50 -2.85 -9.55
N GLU A 118 -11.74 -2.47 -8.51
CA GLU A 118 -11.99 -1.29 -7.65
C GLU A 118 -10.91 -0.20 -7.76
N THR A 119 -9.85 -0.46 -8.53
CA THR A 119 -8.90 0.58 -8.96
C THR A 119 -9.55 1.37 -10.10
N LEU A 120 -10.05 2.56 -9.82
CA LEU A 120 -10.94 3.31 -10.70
C LEU A 120 -10.43 4.75 -10.93
N PRO A 121 -9.56 4.98 -11.94
CA PRO A 121 -8.98 6.30 -12.21
C PRO A 121 -10.00 7.42 -12.51
N ASN A 122 -11.23 7.04 -12.89
CA ASN A 122 -12.31 7.98 -13.21
C ASN A 122 -13.38 8.07 -12.10
N ALA A 123 -13.14 7.46 -10.93
CA ALA A 123 -14.04 7.49 -9.78
C ALA A 123 -13.67 8.60 -8.79
N GLY A 124 -14.48 8.79 -7.75
CA GLY A 124 -14.15 9.69 -6.66
C GLY A 124 -12.91 9.19 -5.92
N PRO A 125 -12.04 10.09 -5.42
CA PRO A 125 -12.15 11.54 -5.40
C PRO A 125 -11.70 12.25 -6.69
N HIS A 126 -11.05 11.55 -7.64
CA HIS A 126 -10.54 12.14 -8.89
C HIS A 126 -11.65 12.73 -9.77
N ASN A 127 -12.83 12.13 -9.73
CA ASN A 127 -14.04 12.59 -10.39
C ASN A 127 -15.17 12.80 -9.38
N PRO A 128 -15.44 14.05 -8.96
CA PRO A 128 -16.49 14.37 -7.98
C PRO A 128 -17.92 14.01 -8.41
N LYS A 129 -18.12 13.71 -9.70
CA LYS A 129 -19.43 13.31 -10.25
C LYS A 129 -19.65 11.80 -10.23
N SER A 130 -18.61 11.02 -9.94
CA SER A 130 -18.75 9.56 -9.85
C SER A 130 -19.37 9.18 -8.50
N PRO A 131 -20.33 8.24 -8.47
CA PRO A 131 -20.83 7.66 -7.23
C PRO A 131 -19.90 6.57 -6.69
N GLU A 132 -18.91 6.13 -7.48
CA GLU A 132 -17.94 5.10 -7.10
C GLU A 132 -16.72 5.72 -6.42
N PHE A 133 -16.01 4.91 -5.64
CA PHE A 133 -14.75 5.28 -4.99
C PHE A 133 -13.60 4.46 -5.57
N ASP A 134 -12.47 5.12 -5.78
CA ASP A 134 -11.22 4.48 -6.17
C ASP A 134 -10.50 3.92 -4.94
N ALA A 135 -10.62 2.61 -4.74
CA ALA A 135 -10.06 1.93 -3.57
C ALA A 135 -8.52 2.01 -3.51
N SER A 136 -7.84 2.29 -4.63
CA SER A 136 -6.38 2.43 -4.63
C SER A 136 -5.90 3.50 -3.66
N ILE A 137 -6.71 4.53 -3.39
CA ILE A 137 -6.38 5.56 -2.39
C ILE A 137 -6.33 4.99 -0.97
N GLU A 138 -7.35 4.21 -0.59
CA GLU A 138 -7.43 3.65 0.76
C GLU A 138 -6.35 2.58 0.97
N GLU A 139 -6.21 1.65 0.03
CA GLU A 139 -5.27 0.53 0.19
C GLU A 139 -3.80 0.99 0.17
N ILE A 140 -3.46 1.99 -0.64
CA ILE A 140 -2.11 2.55 -0.64
C ILE A 140 -1.86 3.37 0.64
N LEU A 141 -2.83 4.18 1.07
CA LEU A 141 -2.72 4.91 2.33
C LEU A 141 -2.55 3.94 3.50
N HIS A 142 -3.26 2.81 3.48
CA HIS A 142 -3.25 1.82 4.53
C HIS A 142 -1.83 1.28 4.74
N ILE A 143 -1.14 0.78 3.72
CA ILE A 143 0.22 0.23 3.91
C ILE A 143 1.24 1.30 4.31
N ILE A 144 1.14 2.52 3.76
CA ILE A 144 2.03 3.64 4.11
C ILE A 144 1.86 4.02 5.59
N THR A 145 0.64 3.96 6.10
CA THR A 145 0.35 4.31 7.50
C THR A 145 0.64 3.17 8.47
N SER A 146 0.15 1.95 8.21
CA SER A 146 0.25 0.79 9.10
C SER A 146 1.67 0.21 9.18
N VAL A 147 2.42 0.23 8.07
CA VAL A 147 3.82 -0.26 8.05
C VAL A 147 4.80 0.89 8.23
N GLY A 148 4.59 1.97 7.48
CA GLY A 148 5.49 3.12 7.45
C GLY A 148 5.39 3.99 8.70
N TYR A 149 4.31 4.75 8.84
CA TYR A 149 4.15 5.71 9.96
C TYR A 149 4.06 5.04 11.33
N ALA A 150 3.23 4.00 11.49
CA ALA A 150 3.11 3.27 12.75
C ALA A 150 4.43 2.58 13.12
N GLY A 151 5.17 2.10 12.12
CA GLY A 151 6.47 1.49 12.31
C GLY A 151 7.59 2.45 12.70
N VAL A 152 7.60 3.67 12.18
CA VAL A 152 8.62 4.70 12.49
C VAL A 152 8.26 5.48 13.76
N TYR A 153 6.97 5.76 13.97
CA TYR A 153 6.46 6.62 15.04
C TYR A 153 5.36 5.91 15.85
N PRO A 154 5.65 4.76 16.49
CA PRO A 154 4.62 3.92 17.12
C PRO A 154 3.88 4.60 18.28
N LYS A 155 4.52 5.56 18.96
CA LYS A 155 3.86 6.35 20.01
C LYS A 155 2.72 7.23 19.47
N VAL A 156 2.82 7.68 18.22
CA VAL A 156 1.84 8.57 17.60
C VAL A 156 0.87 7.77 16.75
N PHE A 157 1.37 7.01 15.78
CA PHE A 157 0.57 6.32 14.76
C PHE A 157 0.37 4.82 15.02
N GLY A 158 0.87 4.28 16.13
CA GLY A 158 0.74 2.86 16.43
C GLY A 158 -0.73 2.42 16.55
N GLU A 159 -1.03 1.24 16.01
CA GLU A 159 -2.38 0.64 16.05
C GLU A 159 -2.65 -0.11 17.36
N HIS A 160 -2.14 0.42 18.47
CA HIS A 160 -2.29 -0.16 19.79
C HIS A 160 -2.80 0.88 20.77
N HIS A 161 -3.49 0.42 21.81
CA HIS A 161 -3.99 1.27 22.89
C HIS A 161 -2.87 2.15 23.45
N GLY A 162 -3.19 3.43 23.69
CA GLY A 162 -2.26 4.40 24.25
C GLY A 162 -1.39 5.16 23.25
N SER A 163 -1.42 4.83 21.96
CA SER A 163 -0.88 5.74 20.94
C SER A 163 -1.74 7.00 20.84
N GLU A 164 -1.15 8.12 20.38
CA GLU A 164 -1.90 9.37 20.22
C GLU A 164 -3.08 9.21 19.26
N LEU A 165 -2.89 8.48 18.15
CA LEU A 165 -3.94 8.17 17.19
C LEU A 165 -5.06 7.32 17.83
N ALA A 166 -4.72 6.25 18.55
CA ALA A 166 -5.72 5.42 19.21
C ALA A 166 -6.51 6.20 20.27
N ASN A 167 -5.83 7.04 21.06
CA ASN A 167 -6.49 7.90 22.05
C ASN A 167 -7.46 8.89 21.37
N ALA A 168 -7.08 9.47 20.23
CA ALA A 168 -7.95 10.36 19.45
C ALA A 168 -9.17 9.61 18.88
N MET A 169 -8.97 8.40 18.34
CA MET A 169 -10.06 7.55 17.86
C MET A 169 -11.00 7.13 18.99
N ASP A 170 -10.48 6.79 20.17
CA ASP A 170 -11.28 6.45 21.34
C ASP A 170 -12.16 7.64 21.75
N ILE A 171 -11.60 8.85 21.79
CA ILE A 171 -12.40 10.07 22.07
C ILE A 171 -13.51 10.24 21.03
N ALA A 172 -13.18 10.14 19.74
CA ALA A 172 -14.15 10.30 18.65
C ALA A 172 -15.28 9.26 18.69
N ARG A 173 -14.96 8.03 19.14
CA ARG A 173 -15.91 6.92 19.26
C ARG A 173 -16.65 6.92 20.61
N GLY A 174 -16.36 7.84 21.52
CA GLY A 174 -16.99 7.93 22.85
C GLY A 174 -16.43 6.95 23.88
N GLY A 175 -15.23 6.43 23.66
CA GLY A 175 -14.49 5.55 24.54
C GLY A 175 -13.70 4.48 23.79
N TYR A 176 -12.94 3.72 24.56
CA TYR A 176 -12.22 2.54 24.05
C TYR A 176 -13.15 1.33 23.98
N PHE A 177 -13.12 0.60 22.86
CA PHE A 177 -13.91 -0.61 22.64
C PHE A 177 -13.04 -1.76 22.16
N ARG A 178 -13.12 -2.92 22.84
CA ARG A 178 -12.50 -4.17 22.38
C ARG A 178 -13.26 -4.88 21.27
N THR A 179 -14.54 -4.55 21.11
CA THR A 179 -15.44 -5.11 20.09
C THR A 179 -16.22 -3.98 19.44
N VAL A 180 -16.58 -4.13 18.16
CA VAL A 180 -17.35 -3.11 17.44
C VAL A 180 -18.65 -2.78 18.21
N PRO A 181 -18.85 -1.52 18.64
CA PRO A 181 -20.04 -1.14 19.38
C PRO A 181 -21.27 -1.10 18.47
N ARG A 182 -22.45 -1.37 19.04
CA ARG A 182 -23.74 -1.31 18.31
C ARG A 182 -24.15 0.11 17.91
N ARG A 183 -23.61 1.11 18.60
CA ARG A 183 -23.86 2.54 18.35
C ARG A 183 -22.58 3.31 18.65
N TYR A 184 -22.25 4.25 17.77
CA TYR A 184 -21.30 5.31 18.03
C TYR A 184 -22.06 6.54 18.57
N PRO A 185 -21.41 7.43 19.33
CA PRO A 185 -22.00 8.66 19.87
C PRO A 185 -22.61 9.58 18.80
#